data_AF-A0A9X3A274-F1
#
_entry.id   AF-A0A9X3A274-F1
#
_cell.length_a   1.000
_cell.length_b   1.000
_cell.length_c   1.000
_cell.angle_alpha   90.00
_cell.angle_beta   90.00
_cell.angle_gamma   90.00
#
_symmetry.space_group_name_H-M   'P 1'
#
loop_
_entity.id
_entity.type
_entity.pdbx_description
1 polymer ?
#
loop_
_entity_poly.entity_id
_entity_poly.type
_entity_poly.pdbx_seq_one_letter_code
_entity_poly.pdbx_strand_id
1 'polypeptide(L)'
;MAKLNREMVINEALDLLDEVGLDGVSTRRLAKRLGVEQPSLYHHFQTKEMLLNAMATAAMAPHSTAPLPNPADDWHAWFLDNSRSFRRTLLTRRDGARLHAGTNPQGADFSRAILKLRFLVASGLPEQDARMAMLAASHFTVGSVLEEQAAAVQDTTTDDEPNFDHESAFEAGLALILDGLTTRRPRDDQP
;
A
#
# COMPACT_ATOMS: atom_id res chain seq x y z
N MET A 1 -0.12 15.82 -31.39
CA MET A 1 0.61 15.13 -30.31
C MET A 1 0.08 15.66 -28.99
N ALA A 2 -0.47 14.80 -28.13
CA ALA A 2 -0.86 15.22 -26.79
C ALA A 2 0.41 15.67 -26.05
N LYS A 3 0.35 16.83 -25.38
CA LYS A 3 1.48 17.37 -24.62
C LYS A 3 1.78 16.40 -23.48
N LEU A 4 3.02 15.93 -23.39
CA LEU A 4 3.49 15.11 -22.28
C LEU A 4 3.18 15.83 -20.96
N ASN A 5 2.50 15.14 -20.05
CA ASN A 5 2.19 15.65 -18.73
C ASN A 5 2.59 14.63 -17.65
N ARG A 6 2.66 15.09 -16.40
CA ARG A 6 3.17 14.29 -15.28
C ARG A 6 2.33 13.04 -15.02
N GLU A 7 1.00 13.14 -15.13
CA GLU A 7 0.06 12.04 -14.89
C GLU A 7 0.20 10.94 -15.95
N MET A 8 0.29 11.32 -17.23
CA MET A 8 0.53 10.40 -18.34
C MET A 8 1.85 9.63 -18.17
N VAL A 9 2.93 10.31 -17.76
CA VAL A 9 4.21 9.65 -17.49
C VAL A 9 4.10 8.64 -16.35
N ILE A 10 3.35 8.95 -15.29
CA ILE A 10 3.15 8.05 -14.14
C ILE A 10 2.33 6.82 -14.57
N ASN A 11 1.23 7.01 -15.28
CA ASN A 11 0.38 5.92 -15.74
C ASN A 11 1.15 4.96 -16.65
N GLU A 12 1.90 5.49 -17.61
CA GLU A 12 2.74 4.68 -18.50
C GLU A 12 3.90 3.98 -17.76
N ALA A 13 4.41 4.57 -16.68
CA ALA A 13 5.41 3.93 -15.84
C ALA A 13 4.82 2.81 -14.98
N LEU A 14 3.58 2.95 -14.50
CA LEU A 14 2.84 1.88 -13.80
C LEU A 14 2.47 0.74 -14.75
N ASP A 15 2.10 1.03 -15.99
CA ASP A 15 1.84 -0.01 -16.98
C ASP A 15 3.14 -0.73 -17.38
N LEU A 16 4.24 0.01 -17.52
CA LEU A 16 5.56 -0.59 -17.70
C LEU A 16 5.95 -1.47 -16.49
N LEU A 17 5.63 -1.06 -15.26
CA LEU A 17 5.87 -1.87 -14.05
C LEU A 17 5.18 -3.23 -14.13
N ASP A 18 3.91 -3.26 -14.53
CA ASP A 18 3.16 -4.51 -14.66
C ASP A 18 3.79 -5.45 -15.71
N GLU A 19 4.28 -4.88 -16.82
CA GLU A 19 4.92 -5.64 -17.91
C GLU A 19 6.29 -6.22 -17.51
N VAL A 20 7.18 -5.42 -16.92
CA VAL A 20 8.60 -5.79 -16.76
C VAL A 20 9.08 -5.91 -15.32
N GLY A 21 8.22 -5.64 -14.34
CA GLY A 21 8.58 -5.60 -12.93
C GLY A 21 9.45 -4.39 -12.56
N LEU A 22 9.61 -4.16 -11.26
CA LEU A 22 10.23 -2.96 -10.70
C LEU A 22 11.69 -2.79 -11.15
N ASP A 23 12.44 -3.89 -11.22
CA ASP A 23 13.83 -3.92 -11.68
C ASP A 23 13.94 -3.63 -13.18
N GLY A 24 12.90 -3.92 -13.94
CA GLY A 24 12.79 -3.64 -15.36
C GLY A 24 12.44 -2.17 -15.69
N VAL A 25 11.92 -1.41 -14.74
CA VAL A 25 11.54 0.00 -14.93
C VAL A 25 12.79 0.88 -15.01
N SER A 26 12.92 1.64 -16.11
CA SER A 26 13.98 2.64 -16.29
C SER A 26 13.49 3.84 -17.10
N THR A 27 14.06 5.01 -16.86
CA THR A 27 13.74 6.24 -17.61
C THR A 27 13.96 6.07 -19.11
N ARG A 28 14.98 5.32 -19.53
CA ARG A 28 15.23 4.98 -20.94
C ARG A 28 14.11 4.16 -21.56
N ARG A 29 13.64 3.10 -20.89
CA ARG A 29 12.55 2.26 -21.40
C ARG A 29 11.24 3.05 -21.43
N LEU A 30 10.97 3.85 -20.40
CA LEU A 30 9.81 4.71 -20.34
C LEU A 30 9.80 5.77 -21.46
N ALA A 31 10.93 6.43 -21.72
CA ALA A 31 11.05 7.40 -22.81
C ALA A 31 10.77 6.76 -24.18
N LYS A 32 11.36 5.58 -24.43
CA LYS A 32 11.11 4.80 -25.64
C LYS A 32 9.63 4.44 -25.78
N ARG A 33 8.97 4.00 -24.70
CA ARG A 33 7.55 3.67 -24.69
C ARG A 33 6.67 4.87 -25.03
N LEU A 34 6.98 6.02 -24.44
CA LEU A 34 6.28 7.29 -24.67
C LEU A 34 6.59 7.93 -26.03
N GLY A 35 7.55 7.40 -26.80
CA GLY A 35 7.99 7.97 -28.07
C GLY A 35 8.65 9.34 -27.93
N VAL A 36 9.30 9.60 -26.78
CA VAL A 36 9.98 10.86 -26.48
C VAL A 36 11.46 10.65 -26.17
N GLU A 37 12.24 11.72 -26.25
CA GLU A 37 13.63 11.72 -25.82
C GLU A 37 13.72 11.77 -24.28
N GLN A 38 14.77 11.14 -23.71
CA GLN A 38 14.96 11.12 -22.25
C GLN A 38 14.96 12.51 -21.58
N PRO A 39 15.59 13.56 -22.16
CA PRO A 39 15.50 14.94 -21.65
C PRO A 39 14.06 15.41 -21.40
N SER A 40 13.09 14.97 -22.20
CA SER A 40 11.68 15.31 -22.00
C SER A 40 11.12 14.76 -20.68
N LEU A 41 11.58 13.58 -20.24
CA LEU A 41 11.19 13.01 -18.94
C LEU A 41 11.82 13.77 -17.77
N TYR A 42 13.06 14.25 -17.92
CA TYR A 42 13.76 14.98 -16.85
C TYR A 42 13.07 16.30 -16.47
N HIS A 43 12.29 16.89 -17.38
CA HIS A 43 11.43 18.03 -17.06
C HIS A 43 10.30 17.69 -16.08
N HIS A 44 9.87 16.42 -16.01
CA HIS A 44 8.83 15.97 -15.10
C HIS A 44 9.40 15.29 -13.84
N PHE A 45 10.49 14.54 -13.99
CA PHE A 45 11.14 13.77 -12.92
C PHE A 45 12.65 13.84 -13.07
N GLN A 46 13.32 14.56 -12.17
CA GLN A 46 14.77 14.77 -12.25
C GLN A 46 15.55 13.48 -11.97
N THR A 47 14.99 12.54 -11.19
CA THR A 47 15.63 11.28 -10.83
C THR A 47 14.66 10.10 -10.96
N LYS A 48 15.21 8.87 -11.07
CA LYS A 48 14.41 7.64 -11.03
C LYS A 48 13.63 7.54 -9.71
N GLU A 49 14.24 7.94 -8.60
CA GLU A 49 13.60 7.93 -7.28
C GLU A 49 12.37 8.84 -7.22
N MET A 50 12.43 10.04 -7.79
CA MET A 50 11.25 10.92 -7.88
C MET A 50 10.11 10.31 -8.70
N LEU A 51 10.44 9.56 -9.75
CA LEU A 51 9.46 8.83 -10.54
C LEU A 51 8.85 7.68 -9.72
N LEU A 52 9.69 6.86 -9.07
CA LEU A 52 9.23 5.74 -8.24
C LEU A 52 8.35 6.20 -7.08
N ASN A 53 8.71 7.29 -6.40
CA ASN A 53 7.89 7.87 -5.34
C ASN A 53 6.52 8.33 -5.87
N ALA A 54 6.49 8.97 -7.04
CA ALA A 54 5.23 9.38 -7.66
C ALA A 54 4.38 8.19 -8.13
N MET A 55 5.02 7.13 -8.65
CA MET A 55 4.36 5.87 -8.97
C MET A 55 3.76 5.23 -7.72
N ALA A 56 4.50 5.17 -6.61
CA ALA A 56 4.01 4.63 -5.35
C ALA A 56 2.79 5.39 -4.83
N THR A 57 2.84 6.73 -4.84
CA THR A 57 1.69 7.57 -4.47
C THR A 57 0.48 7.31 -5.37
N ALA A 58 0.67 7.25 -6.68
CA ALA A 58 -0.42 7.00 -7.62
C ALA A 58 -1.01 5.58 -7.49
N ALA A 59 -0.16 4.57 -7.31
CA ALA A 59 -0.57 3.19 -7.07
C ALA A 59 -1.39 3.05 -5.78
N MET A 60 -1.09 3.86 -4.76
CA MET A 60 -1.82 3.87 -3.50
C MET A 60 -3.14 4.67 -3.53
N ALA A 61 -3.46 5.36 -4.63
CA ALA A 61 -4.66 6.19 -4.72
C ALA A 61 -5.97 5.47 -4.33
N PRO A 62 -6.22 4.20 -4.71
CA PRO A 62 -7.44 3.49 -4.28
C PRO A 62 -7.57 3.38 -2.76
N HIS A 63 -6.47 3.11 -2.05
CA HIS A 63 -6.48 3.05 -0.59
C HIS A 63 -6.44 4.44 0.05
N SER A 64 -5.60 5.34 -0.45
CA SER A 64 -5.41 6.65 0.14
C SER A 64 -6.65 7.52 0.01
N THR A 65 -7.44 7.36 -1.06
CA THR A 65 -8.68 8.11 -1.28
C THR A 65 -9.95 7.42 -0.76
N ALA A 66 -9.83 6.20 -0.21
CA ALA A 66 -10.96 5.47 0.37
C ALA A 66 -11.69 6.31 1.46
N PRO A 67 -13.01 6.16 1.63
CA PRO A 67 -13.74 6.90 2.67
C PRO A 67 -13.06 6.80 4.04
N LEU A 68 -13.00 7.93 4.75
CA LEU A 68 -12.54 7.94 6.14
C LEU A 68 -13.64 7.37 7.05
N PRO A 69 -13.29 6.80 8.20
CA PRO A 69 -14.28 6.32 9.17
C PRO A 69 -15.17 7.46 9.66
N ASN A 70 -16.44 7.15 9.87
CA ASN A 70 -17.39 8.00 10.59
C ASN A 70 -17.34 7.69 12.08
N PRO A 71 -17.68 8.64 12.96
CA PRO A 71 -17.69 8.40 14.41
C PRO A 71 -18.59 7.25 14.90
N ALA A 72 -19.58 6.85 14.11
CA ALA A 72 -20.53 5.78 14.44
C ALA A 72 -20.13 4.41 13.87
N ASP A 73 -19.05 4.33 13.10
CA ASP A 73 -18.59 3.07 12.52
C ASP A 73 -18.04 2.14 13.61
N ASP A 74 -18.22 0.83 13.43
CA ASP A 74 -17.55 -0.16 14.25
C ASP A 74 -16.04 -0.15 13.96
N TRP A 75 -15.24 0.22 14.95
CA TRP A 75 -13.80 0.35 14.78
C TRP A 75 -13.10 -0.98 14.48
N HIS A 76 -13.65 -2.11 14.97
CA HIS A 76 -13.12 -3.45 14.68
C HIS A 76 -13.26 -3.76 13.19
N ALA A 77 -14.49 -3.69 12.67
CA ALA A 77 -14.78 -3.89 11.26
C ALA A 77 -13.99 -2.92 10.37
N TRP A 78 -13.96 -1.64 10.76
CA TRP A 78 -13.23 -0.62 10.02
C TRP A 78 -11.72 -0.90 9.95
N PHE A 79 -11.09 -1.34 11.05
CA PHE A 79 -9.66 -1.64 11.07
C PHE A 79 -9.31 -2.80 10.12
N LEU A 80 -10.15 -3.85 10.11
CA LEU A 80 -10.01 -4.97 9.18
C LEU A 80 -10.15 -4.50 7.74
N ASP A 81 -11.22 -3.76 7.43
CA ASP A 81 -11.51 -3.31 6.06
C ASP A 81 -10.47 -2.31 5.55
N ASN A 82 -9.93 -1.46 6.42
CA ASN A 82 -8.80 -0.58 6.10
C ASN A 82 -7.56 -1.41 5.70
N SER A 83 -7.24 -2.46 6.45
CA SER A 83 -6.06 -3.30 6.18
C SER A 83 -6.24 -4.15 4.92
N ARG A 84 -7.44 -4.70 4.70
CA ARG A 84 -7.81 -5.40 3.45
C ARG A 84 -7.76 -4.48 2.24
N SER A 85 -8.26 -3.25 2.37
CA SER A 85 -8.19 -2.22 1.33
C SER A 85 -6.74 -1.93 0.95
N PHE A 86 -5.86 -1.82 1.96
CA PHE A 86 -4.44 -1.62 1.73
C PHE A 86 -3.81 -2.82 1.01
N ARG A 87 -4.04 -4.05 1.48
CA ARG A 87 -3.58 -5.28 0.83
C ARG A 87 -4.00 -5.36 -0.63
N ARG A 88 -5.29 -5.20 -0.91
CA ARG A 88 -5.84 -5.24 -2.27
C ARG A 88 -5.19 -4.19 -3.19
N THR A 89 -4.90 -3.02 -2.65
CA THR A 89 -4.24 -1.94 -3.41
C THR A 89 -2.79 -2.31 -3.76
N LEU A 90 -2.03 -2.88 -2.81
CA LEU A 90 -0.67 -3.36 -3.08
C LEU A 90 -0.64 -4.50 -4.11
N LEU A 91 -1.63 -5.39 -4.09
CA LEU A 91 -1.78 -6.50 -5.03
C LEU A 91 -2.25 -6.08 -6.43
N THR A 92 -2.72 -4.84 -6.61
CA THR A 92 -3.24 -4.38 -7.92
C THR A 92 -2.14 -4.26 -8.98
N ARG A 93 -0.89 -4.07 -8.58
CA ARG A 93 0.25 -3.88 -9.49
C ARG A 93 1.36 -4.88 -9.18
N ARG A 94 2.06 -5.33 -10.22
CA ARG A 94 3.27 -6.16 -10.06
C ARG A 94 4.30 -5.41 -9.22
N ASP A 95 4.95 -6.12 -8.29
CA ASP A 95 5.91 -5.52 -7.34
C ASP A 95 5.33 -4.35 -6.52
N GLY A 96 4.00 -4.24 -6.39
CA GLY A 96 3.33 -3.12 -5.72
C GLY A 96 3.76 -2.94 -4.26
N ALA A 97 3.99 -4.05 -3.53
CA ALA A 97 4.52 -3.98 -2.18
C ALA A 97 5.98 -3.50 -2.13
N ARG A 98 6.83 -3.92 -3.10
CA ARG A 98 8.21 -3.42 -3.22
C ARG A 98 8.26 -1.94 -3.60
N LEU A 99 7.36 -1.50 -4.48
CA LEU A 99 7.24 -0.10 -4.86
C LEU A 99 6.80 0.78 -3.67
N HIS A 100 5.92 0.25 -2.82
CA HIS A 100 5.47 0.93 -1.61
C HIS A 100 6.54 0.93 -0.49
N ALA A 101 7.33 -0.13 -0.36
CA ALA A 101 8.31 -0.29 0.72
C ALA A 101 9.29 0.89 0.78
N GLY A 102 9.49 1.45 1.98
CA GLY A 102 10.35 2.61 2.21
C GLY A 102 9.71 3.97 1.90
N THR A 103 8.47 3.99 1.42
CA THR A 103 7.70 5.25 1.30
C THR A 103 7.11 5.66 2.65
N ASN A 104 7.01 6.97 2.87
CA ASN A 104 6.32 7.54 4.02
C ASN A 104 5.12 8.37 3.53
N PRO A 105 3.98 8.35 4.24
CA PRO A 105 2.88 9.25 3.94
C PRO A 105 3.34 10.70 3.99
N GLN A 106 2.95 11.50 2.99
CA GLN A 106 3.24 12.93 2.93
C GLN A 106 1.97 13.73 2.65
N GLY A 107 1.97 15.01 3.04
CA GLY A 107 0.87 15.93 2.76
C GLY A 107 -0.50 15.38 3.17
N ALA A 108 -1.41 15.28 2.20
CA ALA A 108 -2.78 14.82 2.43
C ALA A 108 -2.85 13.38 2.98
N ASP A 109 -1.96 12.48 2.54
CA ASP A 109 -1.96 11.09 3.02
C ASP A 109 -1.58 11.02 4.50
N PHE A 110 -0.62 11.84 4.93
CA PHE A 110 -0.26 11.97 6.34
C PHE A 110 -1.43 12.53 7.16
N SER A 111 -2.08 13.60 6.69
CA SER A 111 -3.26 14.16 7.37
C SER A 111 -4.39 13.13 7.50
N ARG A 112 -4.59 12.28 6.50
CA ARG A 112 -5.60 11.22 6.52
C ARG A 112 -5.23 10.08 7.47
N ALA A 113 -3.96 9.70 7.55
CA ALA A 113 -3.48 8.75 8.56
C ALA A 113 -3.74 9.26 9.99
N ILE A 114 -3.55 10.56 10.24
CA ILE A 114 -3.88 11.18 11.54
C ILE A 114 -5.39 11.10 11.83
N LEU A 115 -6.26 11.31 10.84
CA LEU A 115 -7.71 11.18 11.03
C LEU A 115 -8.13 9.74 11.36
N LYS A 116 -7.52 8.75 10.71
CA LYS A 116 -7.69 7.33 11.02
C LYS A 116 -7.27 7.01 12.46
N LEU A 117 -6.11 7.51 12.90
CA LEU A 117 -5.64 7.37 14.29
C LEU A 117 -6.61 8.01 15.28
N ARG A 118 -7.09 9.23 15.00
CA ARG A 118 -8.05 9.94 15.87
C ARG A 118 -9.37 9.19 16.01
N PHE A 119 -9.85 8.54 14.96
CA PHE A 119 -11.03 7.68 15.02
C PHE A 119 -10.84 6.49 15.97
N LEU A 120 -9.71 5.79 15.87
CA LEU A 120 -9.39 4.69 16.78
C LEU A 120 -9.31 5.16 18.24
N VAL A 121 -8.67 6.31 18.49
CA VAL A 121 -8.60 6.91 19.84
C VAL A 121 -9.99 7.29 20.36
N ALA A 122 -10.83 7.90 19.52
CA ALA A 122 -12.21 8.24 19.87
C ALA A 122 -13.07 7.00 20.16
N SER A 123 -12.68 5.83 19.68
CA SER A 123 -13.33 4.54 19.94
C SER A 123 -12.91 3.91 21.27
N GLY A 124 -12.08 4.60 22.06
CA GLY A 124 -11.65 4.19 23.40
C GLY A 124 -10.29 3.49 23.46
N LEU A 125 -9.53 3.47 22.35
CA LEU A 125 -8.19 2.90 22.33
C LEU A 125 -7.15 3.90 22.85
N PRO A 126 -6.17 3.46 23.67
CA PRO A 126 -5.02 4.28 24.01
C PRO A 126 -4.27 4.71 22.75
N GLU A 127 -3.88 5.98 22.65
CA GLU A 127 -3.24 6.53 21.44
C GLU A 127 -1.98 5.77 21.01
N GLN A 128 -1.15 5.38 21.99
CA GLN A 128 0.04 4.58 21.74
C GLN A 128 -0.31 3.24 21.09
N ASP A 129 -1.30 2.54 21.61
CA ASP A 129 -1.70 1.21 21.12
C ASP A 129 -2.36 1.30 19.76
N ALA A 130 -3.24 2.29 19.53
CA ALA A 130 -3.84 2.54 18.23
C ALA A 130 -2.77 2.84 17.17
N ARG A 131 -1.77 3.67 17.49
CA ARG A 131 -0.67 3.99 16.58
C ARG A 131 0.20 2.77 16.28
N MET A 132 0.57 2.00 17.31
CA MET A 132 1.38 0.79 17.13
C MET A 132 0.62 -0.28 16.34
N ALA A 133 -0.68 -0.45 16.56
CA ALA A 133 -1.49 -1.39 15.80
C ALA A 133 -1.61 -1.00 14.32
N MET A 134 -1.81 0.30 14.01
CA MET A 134 -1.80 0.77 12.62
C MET A 134 -0.45 0.50 11.93
N LEU A 135 0.67 0.77 12.62
CA LEU A 135 2.00 0.48 12.08
C LEU A 135 2.24 -1.02 11.92
N ALA A 136 1.87 -1.83 12.91
CA ALA A 136 2.00 -3.28 12.88
C ALA A 136 1.18 -3.90 11.75
N ALA A 137 -0.10 -3.52 11.60
CA ALA A 137 -0.95 -3.99 10.51
C ALA A 137 -0.42 -3.56 9.15
N SER A 138 0.11 -2.33 9.01
CA SER A 138 0.75 -1.86 7.78
C SER A 138 1.98 -2.71 7.43
N HIS A 139 2.92 -2.89 8.36
CA HIS A 139 4.13 -3.70 8.11
C HIS A 139 3.82 -5.16 7.84
N PHE A 140 2.88 -5.75 8.59
CA PHE A 140 2.38 -7.10 8.37
C PHE A 140 1.80 -7.24 6.95
N THR A 141 0.95 -6.30 6.54
CA THR A 141 0.33 -6.30 5.21
C THR A 141 1.38 -6.21 4.10
N VAL A 142 2.35 -5.29 4.23
CA VAL A 142 3.44 -5.17 3.27
C VAL A 142 4.26 -6.46 3.19
N GLY A 143 4.63 -7.05 4.34
CA GLY A 143 5.36 -8.33 4.38
C GLY A 143 4.59 -9.49 3.76
N SER A 144 3.30 -9.62 4.09
CA SER A 144 2.41 -10.64 3.52
C SER A 144 2.31 -10.53 2.00
N VAL A 145 2.13 -9.30 1.47
CA VAL A 145 2.06 -9.10 0.02
C VAL A 145 3.43 -9.29 -0.66
N LEU A 146 4.54 -8.94 0.00
CA LEU A 146 5.88 -9.20 -0.53
C LEU A 146 6.11 -10.71 -0.76
N GLU A 147 5.79 -11.54 0.23
CA GLU A 147 5.93 -13.00 0.11
C GLU A 147 5.01 -13.58 -0.97
N GLU A 148 3.74 -13.14 -1.01
CA GLU A 148 2.77 -13.57 -2.03
C GLU A 148 3.22 -13.19 -3.46
N GLN A 149 3.69 -11.95 -3.66
CA GLN A 149 4.20 -11.51 -4.96
C GLN A 149 5.50 -12.21 -5.35
N ALA A 150 6.34 -12.59 -4.39
CA ALA A 150 7.57 -13.34 -4.65
C ALA A 150 7.27 -14.81 -5.04
N ALA A 151 6.33 -15.46 -4.35
CA ALA A 151 5.90 -16.82 -4.65
C ALA A 151 5.28 -16.92 -6.05
N ALA A 152 4.43 -15.96 -6.44
CA ALA A 152 3.81 -15.92 -7.77
C ALA A 152 4.82 -15.84 -8.93
N VAL A 153 6.03 -15.31 -8.70
CA VAL A 153 7.12 -15.33 -9.69
C VAL A 153 7.76 -16.72 -9.77
N GLN A 154 7.88 -17.43 -8.66
CA GLN A 154 8.51 -18.76 -8.58
C GLN A 154 7.59 -19.87 -9.09
N ASP A 155 6.28 -19.79 -8.86
CA ASP A 155 5.29 -20.77 -9.34
C ASP A 155 5.26 -20.90 -10.88
N THR A 156 5.70 -19.86 -11.61
CA THR A 156 5.90 -19.99 -13.07
C THR A 156 7.03 -20.95 -13.47
N THR A 157 7.79 -21.48 -12.51
CA THR A 157 8.98 -22.33 -12.73
C THR A 157 8.91 -23.74 -12.14
N THR A 158 7.95 -24.06 -11.25
CA THR A 158 7.88 -25.35 -10.54
C THR A 158 6.43 -25.75 -10.19
N ASP A 159 5.93 -26.85 -10.74
CA ASP A 159 4.54 -27.35 -10.61
C ASP A 159 4.26 -28.16 -9.31
N ASP A 160 5.23 -28.34 -8.41
CA ASP A 160 5.18 -29.37 -7.34
C ASP A 160 5.11 -28.83 -5.89
N GLU A 161 5.07 -27.51 -5.66
CA GLU A 161 4.92 -26.97 -4.29
C GLU A 161 3.46 -26.73 -3.89
N PRO A 162 3.07 -27.01 -2.64
CA PRO A 162 1.72 -26.72 -2.17
C PRO A 162 1.47 -25.21 -2.18
N ASN A 163 0.53 -24.77 -3.02
CA ASN A 163 0.05 -23.40 -3.06
C ASN A 163 -0.42 -22.97 -1.66
N PHE A 164 0.31 -22.06 -1.02
CA PHE A 164 -0.05 -21.52 0.28
C PHE A 164 -1.27 -20.61 0.12
N ASP A 165 -2.32 -20.82 0.93
CA ASP A 165 -3.47 -19.93 0.97
C ASP A 165 -3.09 -18.61 1.64
N HIS A 166 -2.50 -17.71 0.85
CA HIS A 166 -2.05 -16.39 1.28
C HIS A 166 -3.18 -15.52 1.84
N GLU A 167 -4.41 -15.68 1.34
CA GLU A 167 -5.58 -14.96 1.84
C GLU A 167 -5.93 -15.41 3.26
N SER A 168 -6.06 -16.72 3.49
CA SER A 168 -6.36 -17.24 4.82
C SER A 168 -5.26 -16.92 5.83
N ALA A 169 -3.98 -16.99 5.41
CA ALA A 169 -2.86 -16.60 6.26
C ALA A 169 -2.89 -15.11 6.62
N PHE A 170 -3.22 -14.24 5.65
CA PHE A 170 -3.38 -12.81 5.87
C PHE A 170 -4.51 -12.50 6.86
N GLU A 171 -5.70 -13.07 6.64
CA GLU A 171 -6.86 -12.87 7.50
C GLU A 171 -6.61 -13.35 8.94
N ALA A 172 -5.98 -14.52 9.10
CA ALA A 172 -5.61 -15.04 10.42
C ALA A 172 -4.60 -14.12 11.13
N GLY A 173 -3.56 -13.66 10.44
CA GLY A 173 -2.56 -12.75 11.02
C GLY A 173 -3.15 -11.39 11.38
N LEU A 174 -4.05 -10.86 10.56
CA LEU A 174 -4.75 -9.61 10.83
C LEU A 174 -5.69 -9.72 12.04
N ALA A 175 -6.39 -10.84 12.17
CA ALA A 175 -7.22 -11.12 13.35
C ALA A 175 -6.38 -11.16 14.64
N LEU A 176 -5.21 -11.81 14.63
CA LEU A 176 -4.31 -11.83 15.78
C LEU A 176 -3.86 -10.42 16.22
N ILE A 177 -3.60 -9.52 15.27
CA ILE A 177 -3.26 -8.12 15.57
C ILE A 177 -4.46 -7.40 16.21
N LEU A 178 -5.66 -7.58 15.67
CA LEU A 178 -6.88 -6.94 16.17
C LEU A 178 -7.26 -7.44 17.58
N ASP A 179 -7.17 -8.74 17.82
CA ASP A 179 -7.44 -9.35 19.14
C ASP A 179 -6.44 -8.84 20.19
N GLY A 180 -5.17 -8.75 19.81
CA GLY A 180 -4.12 -8.16 20.65
C GLY A 180 -4.38 -6.70 21.01
N LEU A 181 -4.98 -5.92 20.10
CA LEU A 181 -5.39 -4.55 20.37
C LEU A 181 -6.62 -4.49 21.29
N THR A 182 -7.60 -5.37 21.07
CA THR A 182 -8.86 -5.41 21.84
C THR A 182 -8.61 -5.73 23.33
N THR A 183 -7.66 -6.63 23.61
CA THR A 183 -7.30 -7.01 24.99
C THR A 183 -6.59 -5.91 25.78
N ARG A 184 -6.00 -4.92 25.09
CA ARG A 184 -5.28 -3.79 25.69
C ARG A 184 -6.14 -2.55 25.90
N ARG A 185 -7.40 -2.57 25.45
CA ARG A 185 -8.35 -1.52 25.79
C ARG A 185 -8.52 -1.48 27.31
N PRO A 186 -8.42 -0.31 27.96
CA PRO A 186 -8.74 -0.19 29.38
C PRO A 186 -10.13 -0.79 29.60
N ARG A 187 -10.27 -1.69 30.56
CA ARG A 187 -11.60 -2.08 31.02
C ARG A 187 -12.26 -0.80 31.53
N ASP A 188 -13.47 -0.51 31.07
CA ASP A 188 -14.30 0.47 31.74
C ASP A 188 -14.51 -0.06 33.16
N ASP A 189 -13.73 0.44 34.12
CA ASP A 189 -14.06 0.34 35.54
C ASP A 189 -15.37 1.12 35.70
N GLN A 190 -16.49 0.40 35.60
CA GLN A 190 -17.77 0.89 36.08
C GLN A 190 -17.69 1.08 37.60
N PRO A 191 -18.31 2.14 38.14
CA PRO A 191 -18.21 2.53 39.54
C PRO A 191 -18.71 1.46 40.52
#